data_AF-A0A2T2V8Z6-F1
#
_entry.id   AF-A0A2T2V8Z6-F1
#
_cell.length_a   1.000
_cell.length_b   1.000
_cell.length_c   1.000
_cell.angle_alpha   90.00
_cell.angle_beta   90.00
_cell.angle_gamma   90.00
#
_symmetry.space_group_name_H-M   'P 1'
#
loop_
_entity.id
_entity.type
_entity.pdbx_description
1 polymer ?
#
loop_
_entity_poly.entity_id
_entity_poly.type
_entity_poly.pdbx_seq_one_letter_code
_entity_poly.pdbx_strand_id
1 'polypeptide(L)'
;MNDTKAMLDLSVLKEKPNLDTKVLLEILPLAPLSMVSDLPGSYYKTLKSPNKKMLCGLFENIMRWHIDIEDRKKLINELKKVRKKQGIDFNAINSGSTYQPLLFEFFEIELPVIPTITHYDDYWKRAYRRNDSHKHSFGTPNIDSQFLHTWNKTKKTVKNDTKRKSKQKNKLLDWLFKRYIGKFPIYYSSPTKREYIAIDGTFKISIMMDKRIFKKVKADLKKNNNCYLGNSEGWVHIKIEEI
;
A
#
# COMPACT_ATOMS: atom_id res chain seq x y z
N MET A 1 -29.58 -17.27 -8.08
CA MET A 1 -29.18 -16.74 -6.76
C MET A 1 -28.88 -15.26 -6.94
N ASN A 2 -29.66 -14.40 -6.30
CA ASN A 2 -29.58 -12.95 -6.44
C ASN A 2 -28.32 -12.42 -5.75
N ASP A 3 -27.22 -12.32 -6.50
CA ASP A 3 -26.09 -11.47 -6.12
C ASP A 3 -26.54 -10.01 -6.23
N THR A 4 -27.05 -9.48 -5.12
CA THR A 4 -27.20 -8.04 -4.95
C THR A 4 -25.79 -7.46 -4.98
N LYS A 5 -25.37 -7.01 -6.17
CA LYS A 5 -24.18 -6.20 -6.36
C LYS A 5 -24.37 -4.93 -5.53
N ALA A 6 -23.97 -4.98 -4.26
CA ALA A 6 -24.06 -3.86 -3.35
C ALA A 6 -23.31 -2.70 -4.00
N MET A 7 -24.06 -1.71 -4.48
CA MET A 7 -23.48 -0.54 -5.12
C MET A 7 -22.61 0.16 -4.06
N LEU A 8 -21.34 0.41 -4.39
CA LEU A 8 -20.42 1.08 -3.49
C LEU A 8 -20.96 2.48 -3.18
N ASP A 9 -21.43 2.70 -1.96
CA ASP A 9 -21.98 3.99 -1.57
C ASP A 9 -20.85 4.99 -1.25
N LEU A 10 -20.66 5.93 -2.19
CA LEU A 10 -19.69 7.02 -2.13
C LEU A 10 -20.35 8.40 -1.92
N SER A 11 -21.65 8.43 -1.59
CA SER A 11 -22.43 9.68 -1.47
C SER A 11 -21.80 10.70 -0.52
N VAL A 12 -21.28 10.23 0.62
CA VAL A 12 -20.60 11.04 1.64
C VAL A 12 -19.45 11.88 1.07
N LEU A 13 -18.78 11.42 0.02
CA LEU A 13 -17.68 12.16 -0.61
C LEU A 13 -18.15 13.45 -1.28
N LYS A 14 -19.42 13.56 -1.69
CA LYS A 14 -19.96 14.77 -2.32
C LYS A 14 -20.30 15.85 -1.28
N GLU A 15 -20.49 15.47 -0.03
CA GLU A 15 -20.85 16.38 1.04
C GLU A 15 -19.62 17.19 1.49
N LYS A 16 -19.84 18.36 2.10
CA LYS A 16 -18.76 19.17 2.67
C LYS A 16 -18.24 18.46 3.94
N PRO A 17 -16.93 18.17 4.07
CA PRO A 17 -16.37 17.57 5.27
C PRO A 17 -16.64 18.45 6.50
N ASN A 18 -17.00 17.82 7.62
CA ASN A 18 -17.24 18.49 8.89
C ASN A 18 -16.57 17.71 10.02
N LEU A 19 -15.49 18.24 10.58
CA LEU A 19 -14.69 17.57 11.61
C LEU A 19 -15.28 17.81 13.00
N ASP A 20 -16.34 17.08 13.33
CA ASP A 20 -17.21 17.32 14.49
C ASP A 20 -17.16 16.25 15.57
N THR A 21 -16.41 15.16 15.35
CA THR A 21 -16.37 14.02 16.25
C THR A 21 -14.92 13.71 16.61
N LYS A 22 -14.60 13.75 17.91
CA LYS A 22 -13.29 13.33 18.40
C LYS A 22 -13.31 11.82 18.63
N VAL A 23 -12.31 11.12 18.08
CA VAL A 23 -12.24 9.66 18.13
C VAL A 23 -10.85 9.19 18.53
N LEU A 24 -10.81 8.10 19.30
CA LEU A 24 -9.60 7.34 19.58
C LEU A 24 -9.52 6.14 18.65
N LEU A 25 -8.50 6.12 17.80
CA LEU A 25 -8.17 4.98 16.95
C LEU A 25 -7.06 4.16 17.59
N GLU A 26 -7.35 2.90 17.89
CA GLU A 26 -6.37 1.91 18.32
C GLU A 26 -6.02 0.97 17.15
N ILE A 27 -4.71 0.85 16.86
CA ILE A 27 -4.20 -0.03 15.81
C ILE A 27 -3.24 -1.03 16.45
N LEU A 28 -3.67 -2.29 16.52
CA LEU A 28 -2.85 -3.41 16.98
C LEU A 28 -2.22 -4.10 15.77
N PRO A 29 -0.89 -4.05 15.61
CA PRO A 29 -0.19 -4.78 14.56
C PRO A 29 -0.28 -6.29 14.80
N LEU A 30 -0.71 -7.04 13.78
CA LEU A 30 -0.73 -8.51 13.79
C LEU A 30 0.45 -9.10 12.99
N ALA A 31 1.17 -8.25 12.28
CA ALA A 31 2.39 -8.55 11.55
C ALA A 31 3.33 -7.33 11.59
N PRO A 32 4.64 -7.53 11.34
CA PRO A 32 5.55 -6.41 11.17
C PRO A 32 5.09 -5.46 10.08
N LEU A 33 5.19 -4.15 10.34
CA LEU A 33 4.67 -3.13 9.44
C LEU A 33 5.78 -2.51 8.63
N SER A 34 5.48 -2.17 7.37
CA SER A 34 6.35 -1.31 6.58
C SER A 34 5.56 -0.13 5.99
N MET A 35 5.58 0.95 6.74
CA MET A 35 4.85 2.20 6.52
C MET A 35 5.72 3.21 5.79
N VAL A 36 6.00 2.95 4.52
CA VAL A 36 6.88 3.80 3.70
C VAL A 36 6.07 4.96 3.11
N SER A 37 6.48 6.22 3.32
CA SER A 37 5.76 7.41 2.82
C SER A 37 5.91 7.64 1.33
N ASP A 38 7.11 7.40 0.81
CA ASP A 38 7.51 7.65 -0.57
C ASP A 38 8.23 6.43 -1.13
N LEU A 39 8.41 6.35 -2.45
CA LEU A 39 9.22 5.29 -3.07
C LEU A 39 10.65 5.78 -3.32
N PRO A 40 11.57 5.69 -2.34
CA PRO A 40 12.99 5.97 -2.56
C PRO A 40 13.61 4.96 -3.53
N GLY A 41 14.63 5.42 -4.26
CA GLY A 41 15.24 4.65 -5.35
C GLY A 41 16.10 3.46 -4.90
N SER A 42 16.57 3.41 -3.66
CA SER A 42 17.55 2.41 -3.19
C SER A 42 17.21 1.69 -1.88
N TYR A 43 16.40 2.29 -1.00
CA TYR A 43 16.07 1.72 0.31
C TYR A 43 14.75 2.26 0.85
N TYR A 44 13.80 1.38 1.17
CA TYR A 44 12.49 1.78 1.66
C TYR A 44 12.49 1.90 3.19
N LYS A 45 12.65 3.13 3.69
CA LYS A 45 12.59 3.44 5.13
C LYS A 45 11.15 3.49 5.63
N THR A 46 10.86 2.89 6.77
CA THR A 46 9.51 2.91 7.36
C THR A 46 9.35 4.08 8.32
N LEU A 47 8.15 4.66 8.36
CA LEU A 47 7.77 5.62 9.38
C LEU A 47 7.58 4.93 10.74
N LYS A 48 7.77 5.70 11.82
CA LYS A 48 7.52 5.24 13.20
C LYS A 48 6.04 5.22 13.56
N SER A 49 5.21 5.98 12.85
CA SER A 49 3.76 6.07 13.05
C SER A 49 3.10 6.22 11.68
N PRO A 50 1.87 5.70 11.46
CA PRO A 50 1.18 5.90 10.21
C PRO A 50 0.90 7.37 9.96
N ASN A 51 1.07 7.80 8.71
CA ASN A 51 0.68 9.13 8.29
C ASN A 51 -0.79 9.17 7.85
N LYS A 52 -1.30 10.39 7.61
CA LYS A 52 -2.68 10.62 7.19
C LYS A 52 -3.07 9.87 5.92
N LYS A 53 -2.16 9.78 4.95
CA LYS A 53 -2.40 9.04 3.70
C LYS A 53 -2.57 7.54 3.94
N MET A 54 -1.80 6.95 4.84
CA MET A 54 -1.92 5.55 5.24
C MET A 54 -3.22 5.29 5.99
N LEU A 55 -3.62 6.19 6.90
CA LEU A 55 -4.92 6.07 7.57
C LEU A 55 -6.10 6.22 6.61
N CYS A 56 -6.00 7.06 5.57
CA CYS A 56 -7.01 7.07 4.50
C CYS A 56 -7.12 5.68 3.85
N GLY A 57 -5.99 5.08 3.47
CA GLY A 57 -5.98 3.73 2.90
C GLY A 57 -6.57 2.67 3.83
N LEU A 58 -6.29 2.78 5.13
CA LEU A 58 -6.85 1.90 6.16
C LEU A 58 -8.39 2.05 6.26
N PHE A 59 -8.91 3.27 6.35
CA PHE A 59 -10.36 3.49 6.41
C PHE A 59 -11.09 3.08 5.13
N GLU A 60 -10.49 3.37 3.96
CA GLU A 60 -11.01 2.92 2.68
C GLU A 60 -11.00 1.38 2.58
N ASN A 61 -9.99 0.71 3.15
CA ASN A 61 -9.94 -0.75 3.24
C ASN A 61 -11.06 -1.31 4.12
N ILE A 62 -11.26 -0.73 5.31
CA ILE A 62 -12.37 -1.10 6.22
C ILE A 62 -13.72 -1.00 5.51
N MET A 63 -13.95 0.11 4.79
CA MET A 63 -15.19 0.34 4.03
C MET A 63 -15.25 -0.41 2.69
N ARG A 64 -14.23 -1.22 2.37
CA ARG A 64 -14.12 -2.04 1.15
C ARG A 64 -14.14 -1.22 -0.15
N TRP A 65 -13.60 0.01 -0.10
CA TRP A 65 -13.50 0.93 -1.24
C TRP A 65 -12.31 0.57 -2.16
N HIS A 66 -12.36 -0.64 -2.72
CA HIS A 66 -11.38 -1.15 -3.67
C HIS A 66 -11.70 -0.66 -5.09
N ILE A 67 -11.34 0.58 -5.38
CA ILE A 67 -11.60 1.25 -6.65
C ILE A 67 -10.35 1.17 -7.53
N ASP A 68 -10.53 0.80 -8.80
CA ASP A 68 -9.45 0.79 -9.80
C ASP A 68 -8.82 2.18 -9.97
N ILE A 69 -7.56 2.21 -10.41
CA ILE A 69 -6.80 3.45 -10.56
C ILE A 69 -7.43 4.42 -11.57
N GLU A 70 -8.05 3.94 -12.64
CA GLU A 70 -8.67 4.78 -13.66
C GLU A 70 -9.96 5.42 -13.13
N ASP A 71 -10.80 4.64 -12.46
CA ASP A 71 -12.05 5.14 -11.88
C ASP A 71 -11.78 6.06 -10.68
N ARG A 72 -10.75 5.76 -9.88
CA ARG A 72 -10.29 6.63 -8.79
C ARG A 72 -9.85 7.99 -9.33
N LYS A 73 -9.14 8.04 -10.46
CA LYS A 73 -8.75 9.31 -11.10
C LYS A 73 -9.97 10.13 -11.55
N LYS A 74 -10.97 9.47 -12.15
CA LYS A 74 -12.24 10.13 -12.54
C LYS A 74 -12.93 10.72 -11.31
N LEU A 75 -13.07 9.91 -10.25
CA LEU A 75 -13.68 10.32 -8.99
C LEU A 75 -12.96 11.53 -8.37
N ILE A 76 -11.63 11.50 -8.28
CA ILE A 76 -10.83 12.63 -7.77
C ILE A 76 -11.07 13.91 -8.58
N ASN A 77 -11.18 13.81 -9.91
CA ASN A 77 -11.47 14.96 -10.77
C ASN A 77 -12.89 15.51 -10.55
N GLU A 78 -13.86 14.66 -10.27
CA GLU A 78 -15.22 15.08 -9.88
C GLU A 78 -15.21 15.76 -8.50
N LEU A 79 -14.53 15.16 -7.51
CA LEU A 79 -14.41 15.72 -6.17
C LEU A 79 -13.73 17.08 -6.18
N LYS A 80 -12.69 17.28 -6.99
CA LYS A 80 -12.08 18.61 -7.22
C LYS A 80 -13.11 19.67 -7.60
N LYS A 81 -14.04 19.34 -8.51
CA LYS A 81 -15.11 20.26 -8.94
C LYS A 81 -16.08 20.54 -7.81
N VAL A 82 -16.46 19.52 -7.04
CA VAL A 82 -17.36 19.65 -5.88
C VAL A 82 -16.73 20.54 -4.80
N ARG A 83 -15.46 20.29 -4.46
CA ARG A 83 -14.72 21.04 -3.43
C ARG A 83 -14.47 22.49 -3.81
N LYS A 84 -14.16 22.75 -5.08
CA LYS A 84 -14.09 24.12 -5.61
C LYS A 84 -15.40 24.89 -5.40
N LYS A 85 -16.55 24.25 -5.60
CA LYS A 85 -17.87 24.87 -5.33
C LYS A 85 -18.13 25.08 -3.83
N GLN A 86 -17.52 24.27 -2.97
CA GLN A 86 -17.63 24.36 -1.51
C GLN A 86 -16.61 25.33 -0.89
N GLY A 87 -15.75 25.96 -1.71
CA GLY A 87 -14.70 26.87 -1.25
C GLY A 87 -13.54 26.16 -0.53
N ILE A 88 -13.33 24.87 -0.77
CA ILE A 88 -12.24 24.10 -0.17
C ILE A 88 -11.12 23.92 -1.20
N ASP A 89 -9.89 24.26 -0.80
CA ASP A 89 -8.70 24.02 -1.63
C ASP A 89 -8.34 22.52 -1.64
N PHE A 90 -8.79 21.83 -2.68
CA PHE A 90 -8.53 20.40 -2.86
C PHE A 90 -7.15 20.18 -3.48
N ASN A 91 -6.12 20.11 -2.63
CA ASN A 91 -4.81 19.64 -3.04
C ASN A 91 -4.81 18.11 -3.08
N ALA A 92 -4.95 17.54 -4.28
CA ALA A 92 -4.78 16.10 -4.48
C ALA A 92 -3.36 15.67 -4.08
N ILE A 93 -3.21 15.09 -2.88
CA ILE A 93 -1.92 14.64 -2.39
C ILE A 93 -1.50 13.39 -3.15
N ASN A 94 -0.65 13.63 -4.16
CA ASN A 94 -0.06 12.61 -5.00
C ASN A 94 1.42 12.37 -4.69
N SER A 95 1.98 13.00 -3.65
CA SER A 95 3.39 12.77 -3.28
C SER A 95 3.61 11.32 -2.85
N GLY A 96 4.72 10.74 -3.31
CA GLY A 96 5.25 9.47 -2.80
C GLY A 96 4.67 8.17 -3.32
N SER A 97 3.42 8.16 -3.80
CA SER A 97 2.78 6.93 -4.27
C SER A 97 1.71 7.18 -5.33
N THR A 98 1.42 6.17 -6.15
CA THR A 98 0.31 6.21 -7.12
C THR A 98 -1.08 6.21 -6.48
N TYR A 99 -1.19 5.85 -5.20
CA TYR A 99 -2.43 5.91 -4.44
C TYR A 99 -2.86 7.36 -4.17
N GLN A 100 -4.14 7.65 -4.44
CA GLN A 100 -4.79 8.95 -4.22
C GLN A 100 -5.89 8.80 -3.16
N PRO A 101 -5.73 9.39 -1.95
CA PRO A 101 -6.71 9.24 -0.87
C PRO A 101 -8.01 9.99 -1.17
N LEU A 102 -9.15 9.38 -0.86
CA LEU A 102 -10.49 9.98 -1.00
C LEU A 102 -10.96 10.67 0.29
N LEU A 103 -10.46 10.20 1.43
CA LEU A 103 -10.89 10.65 2.76
C LEU A 103 -9.99 11.72 3.38
N PHE A 104 -9.08 12.31 2.59
CA PHE A 104 -8.02 13.16 3.14
C PHE A 104 -8.55 14.38 3.90
N GLU A 105 -9.70 14.94 3.50
CA GLU A 105 -10.31 16.11 4.13
C GLU A 105 -11.29 15.75 5.26
N PHE A 106 -11.58 14.46 5.46
CA PHE A 106 -12.63 13.98 6.38
C PHE A 106 -12.14 13.66 7.79
N PHE A 107 -10.85 13.83 8.04
CA PHE A 107 -10.30 13.73 9.39
C PHE A 107 -8.99 14.51 9.50
N GLU A 108 -8.56 14.80 10.72
CA GLU A 108 -7.23 15.30 11.06
C GLU A 108 -6.62 14.46 12.18
N ILE A 109 -5.32 14.19 12.05
CA ILE A 109 -4.57 13.41 13.05
C ILE A 109 -4.03 14.37 14.11
N GLU A 110 -4.33 14.09 15.37
CA GLU A 110 -3.68 14.72 16.52
C GLU A 110 -2.44 13.91 16.94
N LEU A 111 -1.89 14.15 18.14
CA LEU A 111 -0.68 13.48 18.60
C LEU A 111 -0.88 11.95 18.74
N PRO A 112 -0.07 11.11 18.06
CA PRO A 112 -0.11 9.68 18.25
C PRO A 112 0.74 9.25 19.46
N VAL A 113 0.22 8.30 20.24
CA VAL A 113 1.02 7.52 21.19
C VAL A 113 1.65 6.36 20.44
N ILE A 114 2.98 6.38 20.38
CA ILE A 114 3.78 5.40 19.65
C ILE A 114 4.28 4.35 20.64
N PRO A 115 3.95 3.06 20.45
CA PRO A 115 4.46 1.96 21.27
C PRO A 115 5.95 1.71 21.05
N THR A 116 6.54 0.78 21.81
CA THR A 116 7.94 0.40 21.62
C THR A 116 8.14 -0.24 20.26
N ILE A 117 9.16 0.21 19.53
CA ILE A 117 9.43 -0.19 18.15
C ILE A 117 10.83 -0.80 18.04
N THR A 118 10.91 -1.93 17.35
CA THR A 118 12.16 -2.56 16.90
C THR A 118 12.23 -2.54 15.38
N HIS A 119 13.33 -2.03 14.82
CA HIS A 119 13.56 -1.93 13.38
C HIS A 119 14.35 -3.13 12.86
N TYR A 120 14.00 -3.63 11.68
CA TYR A 120 14.81 -4.61 10.96
C TYR A 120 14.62 -4.50 9.45
N ASP A 121 15.61 -4.97 8.69
CA ASP A 121 15.57 -4.99 7.22
C ASP A 121 15.16 -6.37 6.71
N ASP A 122 14.29 -6.40 5.70
CA ASP A 122 13.91 -7.63 5.00
C ASP A 122 13.67 -7.42 3.49
N TYR A 123 13.60 -8.52 2.76
CA TYR A 123 13.25 -8.58 1.34
C TYR A 123 11.77 -8.95 1.17
N TRP A 124 10.97 -7.98 0.73
CA TRP A 124 9.56 -8.21 0.44
C TRP A 124 9.28 -9.04 -0.83
N LYS A 125 8.15 -9.75 -0.82
CA LYS A 125 7.67 -10.49 -1.99
C LYS A 125 6.92 -9.55 -2.94
N ARG A 126 7.14 -9.73 -4.23
CA ARG A 126 6.47 -8.98 -5.29
C ARG A 126 5.88 -9.93 -6.31
N ALA A 127 4.68 -9.62 -6.76
CA ALA A 127 4.12 -10.24 -7.95
C ALA A 127 4.89 -9.76 -9.20
N TYR A 128 5.05 -10.65 -10.17
CA TYR A 128 5.63 -10.32 -11.46
C TYR A 128 4.85 -9.19 -12.15
N ARG A 129 5.57 -8.17 -12.61
CA ARG A 129 5.07 -7.17 -13.55
C ARG A 129 5.92 -7.21 -14.82
N ARG A 130 5.31 -7.02 -15.99
CA ARG A 130 6.02 -7.06 -17.29
C ARG A 130 7.24 -6.13 -17.34
N ASN A 131 7.21 -5.01 -16.62
CA ASN A 131 8.33 -4.05 -16.54
C ASN A 131 9.45 -4.47 -15.57
N ASP A 132 9.20 -5.45 -14.70
CA ASP A 132 10.12 -5.91 -13.66
C ASP A 132 10.84 -7.22 -14.00
N SER A 133 10.73 -7.72 -15.24
CA SER A 133 11.36 -8.97 -15.71
C SER A 133 12.81 -9.17 -15.27
N HIS A 134 13.64 -8.14 -15.39
CA HIS A 134 15.01 -8.18 -14.90
C HIS A 134 15.08 -8.44 -13.39
N LYS A 135 14.35 -7.66 -12.57
CA LYS A 135 14.32 -7.80 -11.10
C LYS A 135 13.76 -9.16 -10.68
N HIS A 136 12.72 -9.61 -11.36
CA HIS A 136 12.05 -10.90 -11.11
C HIS A 136 13.02 -12.06 -11.30
N SER A 137 13.73 -12.08 -12.42
CA SER A 137 14.66 -13.15 -12.77
C SER A 137 15.87 -13.30 -11.81
N PHE A 138 16.24 -12.22 -11.12
CA PHE A 138 17.30 -12.20 -10.09
C PHE A 138 16.76 -12.44 -8.68
N GLY A 139 15.50 -12.15 -8.42
CA GLY A 139 14.87 -12.28 -7.11
C GLY A 139 14.09 -13.56 -6.88
N THR A 140 14.17 -14.52 -7.81
CA THR A 140 13.39 -15.76 -7.75
C THR A 140 14.26 -16.91 -7.25
N PRO A 141 14.12 -17.35 -5.99
CA PRO A 141 14.87 -18.48 -5.45
C PRO A 141 14.33 -19.84 -5.94
N ASN A 142 13.03 -19.92 -6.25
CA ASN A 142 12.33 -21.19 -6.50
C ASN A 142 12.03 -21.40 -7.99
N ILE A 143 13.06 -21.40 -8.84
CA ILE A 143 12.92 -21.67 -10.29
C ILE A 143 12.72 -23.19 -10.50
N ASP A 144 12.08 -23.59 -11.60
CA ASP A 144 12.04 -24.99 -12.04
C ASP A 144 13.44 -25.62 -11.98
N SER A 145 13.58 -26.71 -11.20
CA SER A 145 14.86 -27.36 -10.95
C SER A 145 15.51 -27.88 -12.22
N GLN A 146 14.72 -28.32 -13.21
CA GLN A 146 15.20 -28.77 -14.51
C GLN A 146 15.76 -27.61 -15.34
N PHE A 147 15.30 -26.39 -15.09
CA PHE A 147 15.75 -25.18 -15.79
C PHE A 147 16.90 -24.45 -15.06
N LEU A 148 17.12 -24.74 -13.79
CA LEU A 148 18.07 -24.02 -12.92
C LEU A 148 19.49 -24.00 -13.49
N HIS A 149 19.98 -25.14 -14.01
CA HIS A 149 21.32 -25.23 -14.61
C HIS A 149 21.48 -24.31 -15.82
N THR A 150 20.53 -24.38 -16.75
CA THR A 150 20.48 -23.53 -17.94
C THR A 150 20.45 -22.06 -17.56
N TRP A 151 19.60 -21.70 -16.60
CA TRP A 151 19.47 -20.32 -16.14
C TRP A 151 20.75 -19.80 -15.45
N ASN A 152 21.40 -20.62 -14.64
CA ASN A 152 22.66 -20.27 -13.99
C ASN A 152 23.80 -20.05 -15.00
N LYS A 153 23.86 -20.85 -16.07
CA LYS A 153 24.80 -20.61 -17.19
C LYS A 153 24.55 -19.25 -17.84
N THR A 154 23.29 -18.95 -18.18
CA THR A 154 22.90 -17.65 -18.75
C THR A 154 23.29 -16.48 -17.83
N LYS A 155 23.02 -16.59 -16.52
CA LYS A 155 23.40 -15.57 -15.52
C LYS A 155 24.91 -15.35 -15.49
N LYS A 156 25.72 -16.41 -15.53
CA LYS A 156 27.19 -16.32 -15.56
C LYS A 156 27.69 -15.59 -16.82
N THR A 157 27.18 -15.96 -18.01
CA THR A 157 27.52 -15.29 -19.27
C THR A 157 27.23 -13.79 -19.22
N VAL A 158 26.08 -13.42 -18.65
CA VAL A 158 25.70 -12.00 -18.50
C VAL A 158 26.54 -11.26 -17.46
N LYS A 159 26.92 -11.91 -16.35
CA LYS A 159 27.78 -11.30 -15.33
C LYS A 159 29.19 -11.01 -15.86
N ASN A 160 29.67 -11.85 -16.78
CA ASN A 160 30.99 -11.71 -17.39
C ASN A 160 31.03 -10.69 -18.54
N ASP A 161 29.89 -10.12 -18.94
CA ASP A 161 29.83 -9.04 -19.92
C ASP A 161 30.27 -7.70 -19.29
N THR A 162 31.56 -7.39 -19.39
CA THR A 162 32.19 -6.19 -18.84
C THR A 162 31.85 -4.90 -19.61
N LYS A 163 31.24 -5.01 -20.79
CA LYS A 163 30.90 -3.85 -21.64
C LYS A 163 29.61 -3.15 -21.19
N ARG A 164 28.82 -3.78 -20.32
CA ARG A 164 27.51 -3.29 -19.89
C ARG A 164 27.57 -2.59 -18.53
N LYS A 165 27.02 -1.38 -18.42
CA LYS A 165 26.84 -0.72 -17.11
C LYS A 165 25.78 -1.47 -16.30
N SER A 166 26.01 -1.66 -14.99
CA SER A 166 25.11 -2.41 -14.08
C SER A 166 23.65 -1.93 -14.09
N LYS A 167 23.43 -0.63 -14.38
CA LYS A 167 22.11 0.02 -14.45
C LYS A 167 21.36 -0.15 -15.79
N GLN A 168 21.98 -0.65 -16.85
CA GLN A 168 21.33 -0.80 -18.16
C GLN A 168 20.40 -2.02 -18.20
N LYS A 169 19.24 -1.93 -18.85
CA LYS A 169 18.36 -3.08 -19.05
C LYS A 169 19.05 -4.13 -19.93
N ASN A 170 19.19 -5.37 -19.46
CA ASN A 170 19.73 -6.44 -20.29
C ASN A 170 18.62 -6.99 -21.19
N LYS A 171 18.64 -6.60 -22.48
CA LYS A 171 17.64 -7.00 -23.47
C LYS A 171 17.61 -8.51 -23.69
N LEU A 172 18.77 -9.17 -23.66
CA LEU A 172 18.89 -10.63 -23.81
C LEU A 172 18.24 -11.37 -22.65
N LEU A 173 18.53 -10.95 -21.41
CA LEU A 173 17.89 -11.53 -20.22
C LEU A 173 16.39 -11.29 -20.20
N ASP A 174 15.93 -10.08 -20.55
CA ASP A 174 14.49 -9.77 -20.63
C ASP A 174 13.80 -10.68 -21.65
N TRP A 175 14.42 -10.89 -22.81
CA TRP A 175 13.89 -11.79 -23.85
C TRP A 175 13.89 -13.25 -23.40
N LEU A 176 15.00 -13.75 -22.84
CA LEU A 176 15.09 -15.13 -22.34
C LEU A 176 14.10 -15.37 -21.20
N PHE A 177 13.97 -14.43 -20.27
CA PHE A 177 13.00 -14.50 -19.20
C PHE A 177 11.57 -14.60 -19.75
N LYS A 178 11.20 -13.76 -20.73
CA LYS A 178 9.88 -13.81 -21.37
C LYS A 178 9.63 -15.13 -22.08
N ARG A 179 10.64 -15.68 -22.78
CA ARG A 179 10.56 -16.97 -23.46
C ARG A 179 10.33 -18.13 -22.49
N TYR A 180 10.92 -18.07 -21.30
CA TYR A 180 10.86 -19.13 -20.31
C TYR A 180 10.01 -18.77 -19.09
N ILE A 181 9.05 -17.85 -19.22
CA ILE A 181 8.29 -17.34 -18.07
C ILE A 181 7.59 -18.44 -17.26
N GLY A 182 7.11 -19.49 -17.92
CA GLY A 182 6.50 -20.65 -17.25
C GLY A 182 7.45 -21.49 -16.40
N LYS A 183 8.77 -21.23 -16.47
CA LYS A 183 9.80 -21.85 -15.63
C LYS A 183 10.09 -21.05 -14.36
N PHE A 184 9.47 -19.87 -14.21
CA PHE A 184 9.60 -19.03 -13.04
C PHE A 184 8.27 -18.95 -12.29
N PRO A 185 8.27 -18.94 -10.94
CA PRO A 185 7.09 -18.61 -10.15
C PRO A 185 6.62 -17.18 -10.45
N ILE A 186 5.33 -16.94 -10.22
CA ILE A 186 4.71 -15.64 -10.42
C ILE A 186 5.22 -14.59 -9.42
N TYR A 187 5.75 -15.03 -8.26
CA TYR A 187 6.26 -14.17 -7.20
C TYR A 187 7.79 -14.26 -7.06
N TYR A 188 8.41 -13.14 -6.68
CA TYR A 188 9.86 -13.04 -6.44
C TYR A 188 10.15 -12.18 -5.21
N SER A 189 11.29 -12.38 -4.57
CA SER A 189 11.82 -11.47 -3.56
C SER A 189 12.50 -10.29 -4.24
N SER A 190 12.05 -9.06 -3.96
CA SER A 190 12.71 -7.88 -4.51
C SER A 190 14.17 -7.81 -4.08
N PRO A 191 15.13 -7.45 -4.95
CA PRO A 191 16.52 -7.24 -4.54
C PRO A 191 16.71 -5.96 -3.70
N THR A 192 15.72 -5.07 -3.68
CA THR A 192 15.72 -3.86 -2.85
C THR A 192 15.24 -4.18 -1.44
N LYS A 193 16.10 -3.92 -0.44
CA LYS A 193 15.78 -4.05 0.98
C LYS A 193 14.70 -3.04 1.39
N ARG A 194 13.89 -3.45 2.36
CA ARG A 194 12.83 -2.65 2.95
C ARG A 194 12.92 -2.75 4.46
N GLU A 195 12.77 -1.61 5.13
CA GLU A 195 12.71 -1.55 6.58
C GLU A 195 11.30 -1.94 7.05
N TYR A 196 11.26 -2.75 8.09
CA TYR A 196 10.07 -3.14 8.82
C TYR A 196 10.20 -2.74 10.28
N ILE A 197 9.07 -2.53 10.92
CA ILE A 197 8.98 -2.34 12.36
C ILE A 197 8.17 -3.47 12.99
N ALA A 198 8.78 -4.11 13.98
CA ALA A 198 8.09 -4.94 14.95
C ALA A 198 7.68 -4.05 16.13
N ILE A 199 6.42 -4.18 16.54
CA ILE A 199 5.81 -3.30 17.54
C ILE A 199 5.33 -4.16 18.69
N ASP A 200 5.75 -3.80 19.89
CA ASP A 200 5.21 -4.38 21.12
C ASP A 200 4.20 -3.40 21.71
N GLY A 201 2.92 -3.63 21.40
CA GLY A 201 1.79 -2.82 21.86
C GLY A 201 0.87 -2.34 20.73
N THR A 202 0.14 -1.27 21.01
CA THR A 202 -0.93 -0.74 20.16
C THR A 202 -0.70 0.74 19.92
N PHE A 203 -0.81 1.20 18.67
CA PHE A 203 -0.84 2.63 18.40
C PHE A 203 -2.15 3.20 18.93
N LYS A 204 -2.08 4.34 19.60
CA LYS A 204 -3.27 5.11 19.98
C LYS A 204 -3.20 6.47 19.32
N ILE A 205 -4.14 6.75 18.43
CA ILE A 205 -4.14 7.96 17.61
C ILE A 205 -5.44 8.69 17.87
N SER A 206 -5.34 9.89 18.45
CA SER A 206 -6.48 10.80 18.55
C SER A 206 -6.72 11.44 17.19
N ILE A 207 -7.98 11.43 16.74
CA ILE A 207 -8.38 11.90 15.41
C ILE A 207 -9.62 12.78 15.57
N MET A 208 -9.62 13.94 14.94
CA MET A 208 -10.85 14.69 14.71
C MET A 208 -11.43 14.21 13.38
N MET A 209 -12.63 13.63 13.38
CA MET A 209 -13.20 12.95 12.21
C MET A 209 -14.63 13.43 11.94
N ASP A 210 -15.02 13.37 10.67
CA ASP A 210 -16.41 13.53 10.26
C ASP A 210 -17.31 12.43 10.79
N LYS A 211 -18.37 12.79 11.52
CA LYS A 211 -19.32 11.84 12.13
C LYS A 211 -19.86 10.80 11.17
N ARG A 212 -20.07 11.16 9.90
CA ARG A 212 -20.62 10.26 8.88
C ARG A 212 -19.62 9.18 8.52
N ILE A 213 -18.34 9.56 8.39
CA ILE A 213 -17.25 8.62 8.16
C ILE A 213 -17.03 7.74 9.38
N PHE A 214 -17.01 8.31 10.59
CA PHE A 214 -16.90 7.53 11.83
C PHE A 214 -17.99 6.46 11.94
N LYS A 215 -19.26 6.83 11.72
CA LYS A 215 -20.38 5.89 11.74
C LYS A 215 -20.21 4.77 10.71
N LYS A 216 -19.76 5.11 9.49
CA LYS A 216 -19.57 4.13 8.40
C LYS A 216 -18.43 3.16 8.71
N VAL A 217 -17.28 3.67 9.15
CA VAL A 217 -16.13 2.87 9.61
C VAL A 217 -16.54 1.94 10.76
N LYS A 218 -17.21 2.47 11.79
CA LYS A 218 -17.69 1.69 12.94
C LYS A 218 -18.68 0.59 12.52
N ALA A 219 -19.56 0.87 11.57
CA ALA A 219 -20.52 -0.11 11.05
C ALA A 219 -19.83 -1.24 10.27
N ASP A 220 -18.81 -0.94 9.47
CA ASP A 220 -18.10 -1.95 8.68
C ASP A 220 -17.09 -2.75 9.52
N LEU A 221 -16.49 -2.15 10.56
CA LEU A 221 -15.65 -2.87 11.53
C LEU A 221 -16.41 -3.98 12.27
N LYS A 222 -17.73 -3.84 12.47
CA LYS A 222 -18.57 -4.91 13.04
C LYS A 222 -18.66 -6.14 12.13
N LYS A 223 -18.44 -5.98 10.82
CA LYS A 223 -18.52 -7.06 9.83
C LYS A 223 -17.16 -7.70 9.57
N ASN A 224 -16.12 -6.86 9.45
CA ASN A 224 -14.75 -7.32 9.27
C ASN A 224 -13.78 -6.32 9.91
N ASN A 225 -12.87 -6.84 10.74
CA ASN A 225 -11.85 -6.05 11.44
C ASN A 225 -10.42 -6.44 11.02
N ASN A 226 -10.27 -7.34 10.04
CA ASN A 226 -8.97 -7.70 9.50
C ASN A 226 -8.66 -6.79 8.30
N CYS A 227 -7.79 -5.82 8.56
CA CYS A 227 -7.35 -4.82 7.59
C CYS A 227 -5.83 -4.78 7.53
N TYR A 228 -5.28 -3.96 6.64
CA TYR A 228 -3.83 -3.83 6.50
C TYR A 228 -3.39 -2.36 6.50
N LEU A 229 -2.15 -2.12 6.97
CA LEU A 229 -1.53 -0.82 7.09
C LEU A 229 -0.20 -0.78 6.34
N GLY A 230 -0.02 0.23 5.48
CA GLY A 230 1.17 0.40 4.65
C GLY A 230 1.13 -0.48 3.38
N ASN A 231 1.22 -1.80 3.54
CA ASN A 231 1.09 -2.76 2.43
C ASN A 231 0.17 -3.93 2.83
N SER A 232 -0.13 -4.84 1.90
CA SER A 232 -1.01 -5.99 2.14
C SER A 232 -0.43 -7.05 3.07
N GLU A 233 0.85 -6.95 3.45
CA GLU A 233 1.52 -7.86 4.40
C GLU A 233 1.38 -7.35 5.86
N GLY A 234 1.19 -6.05 6.05
CA GLY A 234 1.08 -5.41 7.37
C GLY A 234 -0.32 -5.51 7.96
N TRP A 235 -0.75 -6.71 8.35
CA TRP A 235 -2.09 -6.94 8.92
C TRP A 235 -2.24 -6.27 10.28
N VAL A 236 -3.40 -5.69 10.53
CA VAL A 236 -3.73 -4.96 11.75
C VAL A 236 -5.16 -5.28 12.22
N HIS A 237 -5.34 -5.21 13.52
CA HIS A 237 -6.65 -5.20 14.18
C HIS A 237 -6.97 -3.77 14.65
N ILE A 238 -8.21 -3.32 14.43
CA ILE A 238 -8.61 -1.93 14.67
C ILE A 238 -9.70 -1.85 15.75
N LYS A 239 -9.57 -0.88 16.64
CA LYS A 239 -10.69 -0.40 17.46
C LYS A 239 -10.84 1.11 17.28
N ILE A 240 -12.07 1.59 17.27
CA ILE A 240 -12.37 3.01 17.11
C ILE A 240 -13.54 3.40 18.00
N GLU A 241 -13.33 4.41 18.84
CA GLU A 241 -14.29 4.86 19.84
C GLU A 241 -14.37 6.39 19.85
N GLU A 242 -15.54 6.92 20.18
CA GLU A 242 -15.76 8.37 20.36
C GLU A 242 -15.32 8.74 21.78
N ILE A 243 -14.64 9.87 21.94
CA ILE A 243 -14.07 10.35 23.22
C ILE A 243 -14.54 11.76 23.58
#